data_AF-A0A435TTQ1-F1
#
_entry.id   AF-A0A435TTQ1-F1
#
_cell.length_a   1.000
_cell.length_b   1.000
_cell.length_c   1.000
_cell.angle_alpha   90.00
_cell.angle_beta   90.00
_cell.angle_gamma   90.00
#
_symmetry.space_group_name_H-M   'P 1'
#
loop_
_entity.id
_entity.type
_entity.pdbx_description
1 polymer ?
#
loop_
_entity_poly.entity_id
_entity_poly.type
_entity_poly.pdbx_seq_one_letter_code
_entity_poly.pdbx_strand_id
1 'polypeptide(L)' 'RLAILPNRTHYDVFFAPELTAAALPFLNGQTKVKTWDEVVGEME' A
#
# COMPACT_ATOMS: atom_id res chain seq x y z
N ARG A 1 -4.46 -8.66 -2.06
CA ARG A 1 -3.79 -7.35 -2.21
C ARG A 1 -3.56 -6.84 -0.81
N LEU A 2 -2.31 -6.60 -0.45
CA LEU A 2 -1.95 -6.18 0.90
C LEU A 2 -1.23 -4.84 0.77
N ALA A 3 -1.74 -3.82 1.44
CA ALA A 3 -1.03 -2.57 1.65
C ALA A 3 -0.66 -2.51 3.14
N ILE A 4 0.62 -2.36 3.43
CA ILE A 4 1.15 -2.27 4.79
C ILE A 4 1.56 -0.83 5.03
N LEU A 5 1.01 -0.21 6.07
CA LEU A 5 1.49 1.08 6.58
C LEU A 5 2.35 0.78 7.82
N PRO A 6 3.69 0.75 7.70
CA PRO A 6 4.54 0.42 8.82
C PRO A 6 4.47 1.48 9.92
N ASN A 7 4.75 1.08 11.16
CA ASN A 7 4.85 1.97 12.32
C ASN A 7 3.57 2.75 12.65
N ARG A 8 2.39 2.16 12.38
CA ARG A 8 1.09 2.72 12.75
C ARG A 8 0.31 1.75 13.62
N THR A 9 -0.43 2.28 14.59
CA THR A 9 -1.43 1.51 15.34
C THR A 9 -2.76 1.46 14.59
N HIS A 10 -3.67 0.58 15.02
CA HIS A 10 -5.00 0.43 14.39
C HIS A 10 -5.78 1.75 14.31
N TYR A 11 -5.66 2.63 15.32
CA TYR A 11 -6.37 3.91 15.31
C TYR A 11 -5.57 5.03 14.64
N ASP A 12 -4.23 5.06 14.80
CA ASP A 12 -3.39 6.09 14.18
C ASP A 12 -3.39 5.99 12.64
N VAL A 13 -3.60 4.79 12.10
CA VAL A 13 -3.60 4.57 10.65
C VAL A 13 -4.71 5.36 9.95
N PHE A 14 -5.83 5.66 10.63
CA PHE A 14 -6.94 6.42 10.03
C PHE A 14 -6.62 7.90 9.81
N PHE A 15 -5.59 8.43 10.48
CA PHE A 15 -5.09 9.80 10.28
C PHE A 15 -3.80 9.85 9.46
N ALA A 16 -3.28 8.71 9.02
CA ALA A 16 -2.03 8.64 8.27
C ALA A 16 -2.24 9.27 6.88
N PRO A 17 -1.45 10.30 6.48
CA PRO A 17 -1.57 10.89 5.14
C PRO A 17 -1.30 9.87 4.02
N GLU A 18 -0.54 8.82 4.33
CA GLU A 18 -0.25 7.72 3.41
C GLU A 18 -1.47 6.81 3.14
N LEU A 19 -2.50 6.85 3.99
CA LEU A 19 -3.66 5.94 3.89
C LEU A 19 -4.40 6.09 2.57
N THR A 20 -4.68 7.33 2.15
CA THR A 20 -5.44 7.59 0.92
C THR A 20 -4.67 7.06 -0.29
N ALA A 21 -3.37 7.36 -0.39
CA ALA A 21 -2.53 6.89 -1.48
C ALA A 21 -2.44 5.35 -1.52
N ALA A 22 -2.34 4.71 -0.35
CA ALA A 22 -2.30 3.26 -0.23
C ALA A 22 -3.64 2.58 -0.59
N ALA A 23 -4.77 3.19 -0.25
CA ALA A 23 -6.11 2.63 -0.51
C ALA A 23 -6.61 2.89 -1.94
N LEU A 24 -6.20 4.00 -2.56
CA LEU A 24 -6.73 4.45 -3.86
C LEU A 24 -6.65 3.39 -4.98
N PRO A 25 -5.56 2.62 -5.15
CA PRO A 25 -5.50 1.54 -6.14
C PRO A 25 -6.60 0.49 -5.97
N PHE A 26 -6.97 0.18 -4.72
CA PHE A 26 -8.01 -0.78 -4.40
C PHE A 26 -9.38 -0.24 -4.80
N LEU A 27 -9.65 1.04 -4.47
CA LEU A 27 -10.90 1.72 -4.79
C LEU A 27 -11.09 1.94 -6.29
N ASN A 28 -9.99 2.17 -7.02
CA ASN A 28 -10.00 2.29 -8.48
C ASN A 28 -10.07 0.94 -9.21
N GLY A 29 -10.20 -0.18 -8.49
CA GLY A 29 -10.27 -1.50 -9.10
C GLY A 29 -8.98 -1.96 -9.78
N GLN A 30 -7.83 -1.34 -9.48
CA GLN A 30 -6.55 -1.72 -10.08
C GLN A 30 -6.16 -3.12 -9.62
N THR A 31 -6.18 -4.07 -10.55
CA THR A 31 -6.08 -5.50 -10.24
C THR A 31 -4.69 -6.10 -10.34
N LYS A 32 -3.77 -5.40 -11.01
CA LYS A 32 -2.39 -5.87 -11.19
C LYS A 32 -1.63 -5.74 -9.87
N VAL A 33 -1.37 -6.88 -9.24
CA VAL A 33 -0.53 -6.98 -8.05
C VAL A 33 0.88 -7.22 -8.53
N LYS A 34 1.81 -6.33 -8.15
CA LYS A 34 3.23 -6.58 -8.41
C LYS A 34 3.68 -7.83 -7.67
N THR A 35 4.46 -8.68 -8.31
CA THR A 35 5.11 -9.79 -7.60
C THR A 35 6.15 -9.23 -6.64
N TRP A 36 6.56 -10.02 -5.64
CA TRP A 36 7.63 -9.59 -4.74
C TRP A 36 8.93 -9.29 -5.49
N ASP A 37 9.24 -10.10 -6.50
CA ASP A 37 10.41 -9.90 -7.36
C ASP A 37 10.36 -8.57 -8.13
N GLU A 38 9.18 -8.19 -8.63
CA GLU A 38 8.97 -6.88 -9.29
C GLU A 38 9.14 -5.71 -8.31
N VAL A 39 8.77 -5.86 -7.03
CA VAL A 39 8.93 -4.82 -6.01
C VAL A 39 10.39 -4.64 -5.62
N VAL A 40 11.13 -5.74 -5.45
CA VAL A 40 12.55 -5.69 -5.07
C VAL A 40 13.42 -5.18 -6.22
N GLY A 41 13.13 -5.57 -7.46
CA GLY A 41 13.90 -5.13 -8.64
C GLY A 41 13.75 -3.64 -9.01
N GLU A 42 12.76 -2.93 -8.47
CA GLU A 42 12.60 -1.48 -8.68
C GLU A 42 13.42 -0.63 -7.68
N MET A 43 14.01 -1.25 -6.65
CA MET A 43 14.82 -0.56 -5.62
C MET A 43 16.34 -0.61 -5.89
N GLU A 44 16.78 -1.33 -6.93
CA GLU A 44 18.16 -1.34 -7.46
C GLU A 44 18.35 -0.31 -8.57
#